data_AF-A0A7S5DQ82-F1
#
_entry.id   AF-A0A7S5DQ82-F1
#
_cell.length_a   1.000
_cell.length_b   1.000
_cell.length_c   1.000
_cell.angle_alpha   90.00
_cell.angle_beta   90.00
_cell.angle_gamma   90.00
#
_symmetry.space_group_name_H-M   'P 1'
#
loop_
_entity.id
_entity.type
_entity.pdbx_description
1 polymer ?
#
loop_
_entity_poly.entity_id
_entity_poly.type
_entity_poly.pdbx_seq_one_letter_code
_entity_poly.pdbx_strand_id
1 'polypeptide(L)'
;MADSENSRTFPAITRRKENPERGTAEGLPHIIDRRNLLSVASRFLSSHIEEPDAPSREPGPTPVREMWPRWYACHQQRVRATRLREKLEKQLLEEAGGIPVAMLRNVGKDGTVEAHSFADINRMTSQLDAEHLSQARAELRSRRRRWKEADRRLGFSAAVAQEQELAEQAGISGRVMWITRPASLIEVTAKLHCLIVMHDPSLKLEDAPWPELRTMLKDLIRVAEKRRPKSCNGPAYPAKAAGVRDILNLAQQYQDAASKLGEGSSKPNQAPRRLLALHTMELYLNAFLLAKGVDPTTIRGFRHDLGERTRLASDAGLILRKRSVAHLATLSSRNEYDAISYAPELMSTLSQMNRLMATVDELSRRVRKALRVRPQPPPALPAAPYAGTGDDRTADDIAE
;
A
#
# COMPACT_ATOMS: atom_id res chain seq x y z
N MET A 1 -32.07 56.50 -1.52
CA MET A 1 -30.62 56.69 -1.34
C MET A 1 -30.27 55.96 -0.06
N ALA A 2 -29.99 54.66 -0.17
CA ALA A 2 -28.69 54.08 -0.53
C ALA A 2 -27.78 54.03 0.71
N ASP A 3 -27.05 52.96 1.02
CA ASP A 3 -27.05 51.54 0.65
C ASP A 3 -25.90 50.90 1.47
N SER A 4 -25.81 49.56 1.41
CA SER A 4 -24.63 48.72 1.69
C SER A 4 -24.56 48.14 3.11
N GLU A 5 -25.07 46.93 3.35
CA GLU A 5 -24.55 45.61 2.92
C GLU A 5 -23.10 45.34 3.36
N ASN A 6 -22.92 44.41 4.31
CA ASN A 6 -22.22 43.18 3.91
C ASN A 6 -22.67 41.97 4.74
N SER A 7 -22.81 40.88 4.02
CA SER A 7 -23.51 39.67 4.37
C SER A 7 -22.64 38.63 5.09
N ARG A 8 -23.34 37.87 5.95
CA ARG A 8 -23.25 36.41 6.18
C ARG A 8 -22.19 35.65 5.35
N THR A 9 -21.34 34.87 6.03
CA THR A 9 -21.00 33.49 5.64
C THR A 9 -20.22 32.74 6.73
N PHE A 10 -20.92 31.93 7.52
CA PHE A 10 -20.50 30.58 7.92
C PHE A 10 -21.72 29.70 7.61
N PRO A 11 -21.56 28.47 7.07
CA PRO A 11 -21.02 27.40 7.91
C PRO A 11 -20.26 26.26 7.18
N ALA A 12 -19.65 25.41 8.03
CA ALA A 12 -19.41 23.98 7.87
C ALA A 12 -18.48 23.49 6.74
N ILE A 13 -17.35 22.88 7.13
CA ILE A 13 -16.99 21.53 6.68
C ILE A 13 -16.20 20.83 7.81
N THR A 14 -16.86 19.82 8.37
CA THR A 14 -16.26 18.70 9.08
C THR A 14 -15.45 17.87 8.09
N ARG A 15 -14.12 18.02 8.03
CA ARG A 15 -13.28 17.03 7.34
C ARG A 15 -13.01 15.85 8.26
N ARG A 16 -14.00 14.97 8.27
CA ARG A 16 -13.94 13.57 8.71
C ARG A 16 -12.62 12.95 8.25
N LYS A 17 -11.91 12.40 9.21
CA LYS A 17 -10.69 11.62 9.08
C LYS A 17 -11.00 10.39 8.20
N GLU A 18 -10.73 10.50 6.91
CA GLU A 18 -10.79 9.37 5.99
C GLU A 18 -9.76 8.32 6.44
N ASN A 19 -10.27 7.12 6.75
CA ASN A 19 -9.46 5.91 6.78
C ASN A 19 -8.74 5.81 5.43
N PRO A 20 -7.43 5.51 5.39
CA PRO A 20 -6.84 5.05 4.14
C PRO A 20 -7.36 3.63 3.91
N GLU A 21 -8.38 3.53 3.06
CA GLU A 21 -8.78 2.29 2.43
C GLU A 21 -7.59 1.74 1.64
N ARG A 22 -7.52 0.41 1.61
CA ARG A 22 -6.54 -0.38 0.85
C ARG A 22 -6.56 0.06 -0.61
N GLY A 23 -5.54 0.81 -1.04
CA GLY A 23 -5.33 1.19 -2.42
C GLY A 23 -3.83 1.16 -2.72
N THR A 24 -3.48 0.21 -3.59
CA THR A 24 -2.32 0.16 -4.51
C THR A 24 -0.92 0.47 -3.97
N ALA A 25 0.01 -0.45 -4.29
CA ALA A 25 1.44 -0.34 -4.05
C ALA A 25 2.08 0.75 -4.95
N GLU A 26 1.72 2.00 -4.72
CA GLU A 26 2.48 3.15 -5.23
C GLU A 26 3.69 3.39 -4.32
N GLY A 27 4.82 3.71 -4.96
CA GLY A 27 6.16 3.73 -4.37
C GLY A 27 6.29 4.57 -3.10
N LEU A 28 7.40 4.38 -2.39
CA LEU A 28 7.68 5.11 -1.15
C LEU A 28 7.56 6.63 -1.36
N PRO A 29 6.94 7.36 -0.42
CA PRO A 29 6.82 8.81 -0.54
C PRO A 29 8.21 9.44 -0.62
N HIS A 30 8.35 10.48 -1.45
CA HIS A 30 9.62 11.18 -1.65
C HIS A 30 10.16 11.79 -0.34
N ILE A 31 9.29 12.11 0.62
CA ILE A 31 9.66 12.69 1.92
C ILE A 31 9.22 11.75 3.03
N ILE A 32 10.21 11.26 3.80
CA ILE A 32 9.99 10.53 5.05
C ILE A 32 10.31 11.47 6.21
N ASP A 33 9.29 11.85 6.96
CA ASP A 33 9.36 12.72 8.13
C ASP A 33 9.01 11.95 9.42
N ARG A 34 9.10 12.63 10.58
CA ARG A 34 8.78 12.03 11.89
C ARG A 34 7.32 11.56 11.97
N ARG A 35 6.38 12.16 11.23
CA ARG A 35 4.94 11.84 11.34
C ARG A 35 4.57 10.63 10.50
N ASN A 36 5.25 10.41 9.38
CA ASN A 36 4.95 9.32 8.46
C ASN A 36 5.89 8.11 8.59
N LEU A 37 7.05 8.22 9.26
CA LEU A 37 8.09 7.18 9.31
C LEU A 37 7.55 5.78 9.62
N LEU A 38 6.82 5.59 10.72
CA LEU A 38 6.33 4.25 11.12
C LEU A 38 5.30 3.68 10.14
N SER A 39 4.49 4.55 9.54
CA SER A 39 3.49 4.15 8.54
C SER A 39 4.17 3.73 7.23
N VAL A 40 5.16 4.50 6.78
CA VAL A 40 5.97 4.21 5.60
C VAL A 40 6.75 2.92 5.80
N ALA A 41 7.40 2.76 6.95
CA ALA A 41 8.11 1.55 7.32
C ALA A 41 7.19 0.32 7.30
N SER A 42 5.96 0.43 7.84
CA SER A 42 5.03 -0.70 7.83
C SER A 42 4.57 -1.09 6.42
N ARG A 43 4.27 -0.10 5.56
CA ARG A 43 3.91 -0.35 4.15
C ARG A 43 5.06 -0.99 3.40
N PHE A 44 6.27 -0.45 3.58
CA PHE A 44 7.50 -0.97 3.03
C PHE A 44 7.70 -2.45 3.43
N LEU A 45 7.59 -2.75 4.72
CA LEU A 45 7.78 -4.11 5.22
C LEU A 45 6.71 -5.06 4.70
N SER A 46 5.43 -4.65 4.69
CA SER A 46 4.35 -5.46 4.10
C SER A 46 4.60 -5.81 2.64
N SER A 47 5.10 -4.88 1.83
CA SER A 47 5.36 -5.16 0.41
C SER A 47 6.63 -5.98 0.14
N HIS A 48 7.56 -6.03 1.09
CA HIS A 48 8.87 -6.70 0.93
C HIS A 48 8.98 -8.02 1.71
N ILE A 49 8.00 -8.34 2.55
CA ILE A 49 7.90 -9.62 3.26
C ILE A 49 7.03 -10.62 2.50
N GLU A 50 6.09 -10.15 1.66
CA GLU A 50 5.31 -10.97 0.73
C GLU A 50 6.13 -11.34 -0.52
N GLU A 51 7.17 -12.17 -0.38
CA GLU A 51 7.78 -12.87 -1.52
C GLU A 51 7.18 -14.27 -1.64
N PRO A 52 6.30 -14.54 -2.63
CA PRO A 52 5.59 -15.81 -2.79
C PRO A 52 6.47 -16.98 -3.26
N ASP A 53 7.72 -16.73 -3.66
CA ASP A 53 8.64 -17.74 -4.22
C ASP A 53 9.77 -18.17 -3.26
N ALA A 54 9.64 -17.93 -1.96
CA ALA A 54 10.63 -18.40 -1.00
C ALA A 54 10.70 -19.94 -1.00
N PRO A 55 11.89 -20.55 -1.18
CA PRO A 55 12.05 -22.00 -1.24
C PRO A 55 11.51 -22.70 0.01
N SER A 56 11.11 -23.97 -0.16
CA SER A 56 10.66 -24.87 0.90
C SER A 56 11.57 -24.77 2.13
N ARG A 57 10.93 -24.49 3.27
CA ARG A 57 11.58 -24.21 4.56
C ARG A 57 12.38 -25.41 5.07
N GLU A 58 13.64 -25.17 5.45
CA GLU A 58 14.36 -26.08 6.35
C GLU A 58 13.77 -26.00 7.77
N PRO A 59 13.63 -27.13 8.50
CA PRO A 59 13.13 -27.13 9.87
C PRO A 59 13.96 -26.21 10.77
N GLY A 60 13.33 -25.23 11.42
CA GLY A 60 14.03 -24.27 12.26
C GLY A 60 13.11 -23.22 12.90
N PRO A 61 13.67 -22.30 13.73
CA PRO A 61 12.92 -21.23 14.37
C PRO A 61 12.17 -20.36 13.35
N THR A 62 10.99 -19.88 13.71
CA THR A 62 10.21 -18.98 12.84
C THR A 62 11.02 -17.72 12.53
N PRO A 63 11.30 -17.42 11.25
CA PRO A 63 12.11 -16.28 10.87
C PRO A 63 11.36 -14.97 11.07
N VAL A 64 12.09 -13.86 11.17
CA VAL A 64 11.53 -12.52 11.43
C VAL A 64 10.50 -12.14 10.36
N ARG A 65 10.71 -12.52 9.09
CA ARG A 65 9.74 -12.26 8.01
C ARG A 65 8.37 -12.90 8.23
N GLU A 66 8.28 -14.03 8.93
CA GLU A 66 7.00 -14.67 9.29
C GLU A 66 6.43 -14.11 10.60
N MET A 67 7.30 -13.69 11.52
CA MET A 67 6.90 -13.15 12.82
C MET A 67 6.32 -11.73 12.71
N TRP A 68 6.98 -10.85 11.96
CA TRP A 68 6.64 -9.43 11.90
C TRP A 68 5.20 -9.18 11.43
N PRO A 69 4.67 -9.82 10.36
CA PRO A 69 3.29 -9.61 9.95
C PRO A 69 2.27 -9.98 11.03
N ARG A 70 2.50 -11.11 11.73
CA ARG A 70 1.63 -11.57 12.83
C ARG A 70 1.70 -10.60 14.01
N TRP A 71 2.91 -10.20 14.40
CA TRP A 71 3.13 -9.21 15.44
C TRP A 71 2.47 -7.87 15.11
N TYR A 72 2.64 -7.38 13.88
CA TYR A 72 2.11 -6.09 13.46
C TYR A 72 0.57 -6.10 13.39
N ALA A 73 -0.04 -7.22 12.96
CA ALA A 73 -1.49 -7.40 13.03
C ALA A 73 -2.00 -7.36 14.48
N CYS A 74 -1.33 -8.07 15.40
CA CYS A 74 -1.65 -8.02 16.84
C CYS A 74 -1.49 -6.58 17.40
N HIS A 75 -0.42 -5.88 17.04
CA HIS A 75 -0.22 -4.49 17.41
C HIS A 75 -1.35 -3.57 16.90
N GLN A 76 -1.78 -3.74 15.65
CA GLN A 76 -2.89 -2.96 15.09
C GLN A 76 -4.22 -3.24 15.83
N GLN A 77 -4.47 -4.50 16.20
CA GLN A 77 -5.62 -4.85 17.05
C GLN A 77 -5.52 -4.17 18.42
N ARG A 78 -4.34 -4.19 19.06
CA ARG A 78 -4.11 -3.50 20.32
C ARG A 78 -4.40 -2.00 20.22
N VAL A 79 -3.91 -1.31 19.19
CA VAL A 79 -4.18 0.12 18.97
C VAL A 79 -5.69 0.41 18.85
N ARG A 80 -6.45 -0.50 18.21
CA ARG A 80 -7.92 -0.38 18.14
C ARG A 80 -8.56 -0.63 19.51
N ALA A 81 -8.07 -1.62 20.26
CA ALA A 81 -8.53 -1.92 21.62
C ALA A 81 -8.28 -0.76 22.59
N THR A 82 -7.11 -0.11 22.54
CA THR A 82 -6.80 1.09 23.36
C THR A 82 -7.81 2.21 23.10
N ARG A 83 -8.09 2.52 21.82
CA ARG A 83 -9.08 3.56 21.46
C ARG A 83 -10.49 3.21 21.94
N LEU A 84 -10.85 1.92 21.88
CA LEU A 84 -12.12 1.44 22.40
C LEU A 84 -12.17 1.59 23.92
N ARG A 85 -11.12 1.17 24.64
CA ARG A 85 -11.02 1.33 26.10
C ARG A 85 -11.14 2.80 26.49
N GLU A 86 -10.39 3.72 25.87
CA GLU A 86 -10.45 5.16 26.14
C GLU A 86 -11.87 5.74 25.91
N LYS A 87 -12.55 5.29 24.85
CA LYS A 87 -13.94 5.68 24.58
C LYS A 87 -14.88 5.16 25.68
N LEU A 88 -14.76 3.88 26.03
CA LEU A 88 -15.58 3.26 27.07
C LEU A 88 -15.31 3.85 28.45
N GLU A 89 -14.07 4.22 28.75
CA GLU A 89 -13.67 4.90 29.98
C GLU A 89 -14.42 6.23 30.14
N LYS A 90 -14.45 7.04 29.07
CA LYS A 90 -15.20 8.29 29.07
C LYS A 90 -16.70 8.07 29.30
N GLN A 91 -17.29 7.10 28.59
CA GLN A 91 -18.72 6.77 28.76
C GLN A 91 -19.02 6.23 30.15
N LEU A 92 -18.14 5.42 30.72
CA LEU A 92 -18.28 4.87 32.06
C LEU A 92 -18.22 5.96 33.12
N LEU A 93 -17.33 6.94 32.98
CA LEU A 93 -17.26 8.10 33.87
C LEU A 93 -18.54 8.95 33.81
N GLU A 94 -19.07 9.18 32.61
CA GLU A 94 -20.33 9.91 32.41
C GLU A 94 -21.53 9.17 33.03
N GLU A 95 -21.64 7.86 32.82
CA GLU A 95 -22.75 7.05 33.33
C GLU A 95 -22.68 6.77 34.83
N ALA A 96 -21.49 6.48 35.35
CA ALA A 96 -21.30 6.19 36.76
C ALA A 96 -21.29 7.46 37.62
N GLY A 97 -21.18 8.65 37.01
CA GLY A 97 -21.07 9.93 37.71
C GLY A 97 -19.68 10.14 38.34
N GLY A 98 -18.64 9.67 37.66
CA GLY A 98 -17.25 9.75 38.09
C GLY A 98 -16.69 8.45 38.69
N ILE A 99 -15.47 8.55 39.22
CA ILE A 99 -14.71 7.44 39.80
C ILE A 99 -15.37 7.00 41.11
N PRO A 100 -15.38 5.69 41.46
CA PRO A 100 -16.07 5.19 42.64
C PRO A 100 -15.28 5.46 43.94
N VAL A 101 -15.20 6.73 44.32
CA VAL A 101 -14.55 7.26 45.53
C VAL A 101 -15.57 7.87 46.49
N ALA A 102 -15.38 7.75 47.80
CA ALA A 102 -16.20 8.45 48.80
C ALA A 102 -15.45 9.67 49.35
N MET A 103 -16.16 10.75 49.61
CA MET A 103 -15.56 11.99 50.13
C MET A 103 -15.68 12.03 51.65
N LEU A 104 -14.56 11.91 52.35
CA LEU A 104 -14.50 12.01 53.81
C LEU A 104 -14.36 13.47 54.21
N ARG A 105 -15.40 14.07 54.78
CA ARG A 105 -15.39 15.46 55.28
C ARG A 105 -14.78 15.53 56.68
N ASN A 106 -14.18 16.67 57.03
CA ASN A 106 -13.58 16.96 58.34
C ASN A 106 -12.36 16.10 58.67
N VAL A 107 -11.58 15.70 57.66
CA VAL A 107 -10.37 14.89 57.83
C VAL A 107 -9.14 15.55 57.21
N GLY A 108 -8.00 15.50 57.90
CA GLY A 108 -6.73 16.08 57.43
C GLY A 108 -6.67 17.62 57.49
N LYS A 109 -5.58 18.21 56.99
CA LYS A 109 -5.35 19.67 56.99
C LYS A 109 -6.30 20.43 56.06
N ASP A 110 -6.82 19.79 55.01
CA ASP A 110 -7.65 20.41 53.96
C ASP A 110 -9.15 20.07 54.09
N GLY A 111 -9.56 19.37 55.15
CA GLY A 111 -10.97 19.16 55.51
C GLY A 111 -11.77 18.24 54.59
N THR A 112 -11.23 17.72 53.48
CA THR A 112 -11.85 16.65 52.67
C THR A 112 -10.81 15.70 52.10
N VAL A 113 -11.00 14.39 52.28
CA VAL A 113 -10.09 13.33 51.80
C VAL A 113 -10.85 12.31 50.93
N GLU A 114 -10.29 11.92 49.79
CA GLU A 114 -10.86 10.87 48.94
C GLU A 114 -10.53 9.47 49.49
N ALA A 115 -11.55 8.64 49.65
CA ALA A 115 -11.39 7.24 50.03
C ALA A 115 -11.73 6.31 48.86
N HIS A 116 -10.75 5.54 48.41
CA HIS A 116 -10.88 4.59 47.30
C HIS A 116 -11.27 3.19 47.80
N SER A 117 -11.05 2.91 49.08
CA SER A 117 -11.29 1.61 49.70
C SER A 117 -11.91 1.71 51.10
N PHE A 118 -12.53 0.61 51.55
CA PHE A 118 -12.98 0.52 52.94
C PHE A 118 -11.81 0.53 53.92
N ALA A 119 -10.63 0.07 53.51
CA ALA A 119 -9.42 0.17 54.33
C ALA A 119 -9.00 1.63 54.51
N ASP A 120 -9.14 2.47 53.47
CA ASP A 120 -8.87 3.91 53.56
C ASP A 120 -9.81 4.56 54.57
N ILE A 121 -11.11 4.27 54.47
CA ILE A 121 -12.11 4.75 55.44
C ILE A 121 -11.76 4.29 56.87
N ASN A 122 -11.38 3.02 57.04
CA ASN A 122 -11.04 2.46 58.35
C ASN A 122 -9.79 3.11 58.97
N ARG A 123 -8.80 3.52 58.16
CA ARG A 123 -7.63 4.26 58.65
C ARG A 123 -8.00 5.61 59.25
N MET A 124 -9.14 6.18 58.88
CA MET A 124 -9.61 7.50 59.34
C MET A 124 -10.64 7.41 60.48
N THR A 125 -10.86 6.21 61.03
CA THR A 125 -11.84 5.95 62.10
C THR A 125 -11.57 6.78 63.36
N SER A 126 -10.31 7.11 63.67
CA SER A 126 -9.95 7.94 64.83
C SER A 126 -10.26 9.43 64.65
N GLN A 127 -10.53 9.88 63.43
CA GLN A 127 -10.74 11.29 63.07
C GLN A 127 -12.19 11.59 62.68
N LEU A 128 -13.05 10.56 62.57
CA LEU A 128 -14.42 10.64 62.10
C LEU A 128 -15.37 10.00 63.11
N ASP A 129 -16.58 10.53 63.23
CA ASP A 129 -17.62 9.86 64.01
C ASP A 129 -18.20 8.63 63.28
N ALA A 130 -18.98 7.83 64.00
CA ALA A 130 -19.59 6.62 63.48
C ALA A 130 -20.59 6.88 62.33
N GLU A 131 -21.24 8.05 62.31
CA GLU A 131 -22.24 8.42 61.32
C GLU A 131 -21.57 8.76 59.97
N HIS A 132 -20.55 9.62 59.99
CA HIS A 132 -19.74 9.97 58.83
C HIS A 132 -19.03 8.75 58.25
N LEU A 133 -18.54 7.82 59.08
CA LEU A 133 -17.98 6.55 58.61
C LEU A 133 -19.04 5.68 57.92
N SER A 134 -20.25 5.60 58.49
CA SER A 134 -21.36 4.84 57.90
C SER A 134 -21.80 5.45 56.56
N GLN A 135 -21.91 6.77 56.49
CA GLN A 135 -22.27 7.52 55.29
C GLN A 135 -21.22 7.34 54.20
N ALA A 136 -19.93 7.47 54.51
CA ALA A 136 -18.85 7.24 53.55
C ALA A 136 -18.84 5.81 53.01
N ARG A 137 -19.09 4.82 53.88
CA ARG A 137 -19.23 3.42 53.45
C ARG A 137 -20.44 3.21 52.55
N ALA A 138 -21.58 3.83 52.86
CA ALA A 138 -22.80 3.76 52.05
C ALA A 138 -22.61 4.43 50.68
N GLU A 139 -21.99 5.61 50.65
CA GLU A 139 -21.64 6.32 49.43
C GLU A 139 -20.71 5.49 48.54
N LEU A 140 -19.62 4.95 49.10
CA LEU A 140 -18.67 4.12 48.37
C LEU A 140 -19.37 2.88 47.77
N ARG A 141 -20.28 2.24 48.52
CA ARG A 141 -21.09 1.12 48.02
C ARG A 141 -21.98 1.53 46.85
N SER A 142 -22.69 2.64 46.98
CA SER A 142 -23.58 3.16 45.93
C SER A 142 -22.81 3.49 44.65
N ARG A 143 -21.68 4.21 44.76
CA ARG A 143 -20.82 4.56 43.62
C ARG A 143 -20.22 3.31 42.96
N ARG A 144 -19.72 2.34 43.74
CA ARG A 144 -19.23 1.06 43.21
C ARG A 144 -20.32 0.25 42.51
N ARG A 145 -21.57 0.29 43.02
CA ARG A 145 -22.71 -0.38 42.39
C ARG A 145 -23.02 0.23 41.02
N ARG A 146 -23.11 1.56 40.95
CA ARG A 146 -23.29 2.31 39.70
C ARG A 146 -22.18 2.02 38.70
N TRP A 147 -20.93 2.03 39.15
CA TRP A 147 -19.77 1.70 38.32
C TRP A 147 -19.86 0.28 37.74
N LYS A 148 -20.14 -0.73 38.58
CA LYS A 148 -20.27 -2.13 38.13
C LYS A 148 -21.45 -2.33 37.18
N GLU A 149 -22.55 -1.62 37.40
CA GLU A 149 -23.73 -1.70 36.54
C GLU A 149 -23.48 -1.08 35.17
N ALA A 150 -22.87 0.11 35.13
CA ALA A 150 -22.44 0.76 33.90
C ALA A 150 -21.38 -0.08 33.17
N ASP A 151 -20.40 -0.64 33.89
CA ASP A 151 -19.39 -1.54 33.33
C ASP A 151 -20.01 -2.80 32.71
N ARG A 152 -20.97 -3.44 33.39
CA ARG A 152 -21.70 -4.60 32.84
C ARG A 152 -22.47 -4.27 31.56
N ARG A 153 -22.94 -3.02 31.41
CA ARG A 153 -23.66 -2.55 30.22
C ARG A 153 -22.70 -2.19 29.07
N LEU A 154 -21.60 -1.52 29.39
CA LEU A 154 -20.64 -0.98 28.42
C LEU A 154 -19.53 -1.97 28.04
N GLY A 155 -19.24 -2.95 28.90
CA GLY A 155 -18.17 -3.93 28.72
C GLY A 155 -16.77 -3.34 28.91
N PHE A 156 -16.60 -2.33 29.77
CA PHE A 156 -15.31 -1.64 29.95
C PHE A 156 -14.22 -2.58 30.49
N SER A 157 -14.51 -3.36 31.54
CA SER A 157 -13.56 -4.32 32.13
C SER A 157 -13.15 -5.40 31.12
N ALA A 158 -14.07 -5.84 30.24
CA ALA A 158 -13.76 -6.78 29.17
C ALA A 158 -12.83 -6.14 28.12
N ALA A 159 -13.06 -4.88 27.75
CA ALA A 159 -12.18 -4.15 26.84
C ALA A 159 -10.78 -3.92 27.43
N VAL A 160 -10.67 -3.64 28.74
CA VAL A 160 -9.39 -3.55 29.47
C VAL A 160 -8.65 -4.89 29.41
N ALA A 161 -9.35 -6.00 29.70
CA ALA A 161 -8.75 -7.33 29.67
C ALA A 161 -8.26 -7.69 28.26
N GLN A 162 -9.04 -7.39 27.22
CA GLN A 162 -8.65 -7.66 25.83
C GLN A 162 -7.48 -6.79 25.37
N GLU A 163 -7.43 -5.51 25.76
CA GLU A 163 -6.26 -4.66 25.49
C GLU A 163 -5.00 -5.23 26.17
N GLN A 164 -5.12 -5.67 27.42
CA GLN A 164 -4.02 -6.25 28.18
C GLN A 164 -3.51 -7.55 27.54
N GLU A 165 -4.41 -8.44 27.13
CA GLU A 165 -4.03 -9.68 26.43
C GLU A 165 -3.28 -9.38 25.13
N LEU A 166 -3.78 -8.43 24.33
CA LEU A 166 -3.10 -8.01 23.10
C LEU A 166 -1.75 -7.33 23.38
N ALA A 167 -1.63 -6.57 24.46
CA ALA A 167 -0.37 -5.98 24.91
C ALA A 167 0.66 -7.06 25.29
N GLU A 168 0.23 -8.09 26.02
CA GLU A 168 1.07 -9.22 26.41
C GLU A 168 1.52 -10.02 25.18
N GLN A 169 0.59 -10.40 24.30
CA GLN A 169 0.88 -11.13 23.07
C GLN A 169 1.86 -10.36 22.17
N ALA A 170 1.60 -9.07 21.92
CA ALA A 170 2.48 -8.22 21.12
C ALA A 170 3.86 -8.04 21.80
N GLY A 171 3.90 -7.93 23.12
CA GLY A 171 5.14 -7.82 23.90
C GLY A 171 5.99 -9.09 23.83
N ILE A 172 5.38 -10.26 24.01
CA ILE A 172 6.06 -11.57 23.90
C ILE A 172 6.60 -11.74 22.48
N SER A 173 5.73 -11.60 21.47
CA SER A 173 6.13 -11.80 20.07
C SER A 173 7.21 -10.79 19.63
N GLY A 174 7.13 -9.54 20.08
CA GLY A 174 8.15 -8.52 19.83
C GLY A 174 9.50 -8.87 20.47
N ARG A 175 9.51 -9.35 21.72
CA ARG A 175 10.74 -9.80 22.41
C ARG A 175 11.38 -11.01 21.75
N VAL A 176 10.57 -12.00 21.32
CA VAL A 176 11.08 -13.16 20.59
C VAL A 176 11.69 -12.70 19.26
N MET A 177 11.01 -11.82 18.51
CA MET A 177 11.52 -11.30 17.24
C MET A 177 12.83 -10.52 17.43
N TRP A 178 13.00 -9.86 18.57
CA TRP A 178 14.22 -9.14 18.92
C TRP A 178 15.45 -10.06 19.07
N ILE A 179 15.28 -11.25 19.65
CA ILE A 179 16.39 -12.22 19.83
C ILE A 179 16.62 -13.11 18.60
N THR A 180 15.63 -13.24 17.71
CA THR A 180 15.77 -13.99 16.46
C THR A 180 16.85 -13.38 15.56
N ARG A 181 17.77 -14.20 15.07
CA ARG A 181 18.81 -13.78 14.12
C ARG A 181 18.16 -13.37 12.78
N PRO A 182 18.38 -12.14 12.29
CA PRO A 182 17.84 -11.73 10.99
C PRO A 182 18.65 -12.35 9.86
N ALA A 183 17.95 -12.80 8.81
CA ALA A 183 18.54 -13.34 7.58
C ALA A 183 18.70 -12.29 6.47
N SER A 184 18.08 -11.11 6.61
CA SER A 184 18.09 -10.07 5.57
C SER A 184 18.02 -8.64 6.15
N LEU A 185 18.32 -7.66 5.28
CA LEU A 185 18.16 -6.23 5.62
C LEU A 185 16.70 -5.87 5.91
N ILE A 186 15.74 -6.52 5.23
CA ILE A 186 14.30 -6.36 5.49
C ILE A 186 13.96 -6.84 6.90
N GLU A 187 14.51 -7.97 7.34
CA GLU A 187 14.30 -8.48 8.68
C GLU A 187 14.96 -7.58 9.76
N VAL A 188 16.13 -7.00 9.49
CA VAL A 188 16.73 -5.97 10.38
C VAL A 188 15.81 -4.74 10.48
N THR A 189 15.28 -4.29 9.33
CA THR A 189 14.34 -3.16 9.27
C THR A 189 13.06 -3.45 10.05
N ALA A 190 12.55 -4.68 9.96
CA ALA A 190 11.38 -5.15 10.71
C ALA A 190 11.61 -5.16 12.23
N LYS A 191 12.78 -5.62 12.68
CA LYS A 191 13.16 -5.60 14.10
C LYS A 191 13.25 -4.17 14.64
N LEU A 192 13.90 -3.27 13.89
CA LEU A 192 14.02 -1.87 14.31
C LEU A 192 12.67 -1.15 14.32
N HIS A 193 11.83 -1.39 13.31
CA HIS A 193 10.45 -0.89 13.29
C HIS A 193 9.66 -1.35 14.52
N CYS A 194 9.73 -2.64 14.84
CA CYS A 194 9.08 -3.20 16.02
C CYS A 194 9.56 -2.55 17.33
N LEU A 195 10.88 -2.40 17.50
CA LEU A 195 11.47 -1.78 18.68
C LEU A 195 10.92 -0.36 18.88
N ILE A 196 10.95 0.47 17.83
CA ILE A 196 10.47 1.85 17.92
C ILE A 196 8.97 1.87 18.20
N VAL A 197 8.17 1.03 17.56
CA VAL A 197 6.72 0.95 17.79
C VAL A 197 6.37 0.50 19.21
N MET A 198 7.15 -0.39 19.81
CA MET A 198 6.88 -0.87 21.18
C MET A 198 7.19 0.19 22.24
N HIS A 199 8.27 0.94 22.07
CA HIS A 199 8.75 1.87 23.09
C HIS A 199 8.37 3.33 22.84
N ASP A 200 8.23 3.72 21.58
CA ASP A 200 7.89 5.08 21.18
C ASP A 200 6.93 5.13 19.97
N PRO A 201 5.71 4.58 20.10
CA PRO A 201 4.75 4.52 18.99
C PRO A 201 4.30 5.89 18.48
N SER A 202 4.40 6.93 19.32
CA SER A 202 4.08 8.32 18.95
C SER A 202 5.30 9.09 18.43
N LEU A 203 6.48 8.45 18.41
CA LEU A 203 7.75 9.05 18.09
C LEU A 203 8.03 10.32 18.91
N LYS A 204 7.67 10.37 20.20
CA LYS A 204 7.75 11.57 21.05
C LYS A 204 9.08 11.74 21.77
N LEU A 205 9.88 10.69 21.93
CA LEU A 205 11.10 10.73 22.75
C LEU A 205 12.21 11.52 22.04
N GLU A 206 12.71 12.61 22.63
CA GLU A 206 13.65 13.49 21.93
C GLU A 206 15.11 13.23 22.30
N ASP A 207 15.33 12.58 23.44
CA ASP A 207 16.66 12.22 23.91
C ASP A 207 17.24 11.03 23.14
N ALA A 208 18.57 10.98 23.07
CA ALA A 208 19.29 9.83 22.53
C ALA A 208 18.86 8.54 23.27
N PRO A 209 18.71 7.39 22.58
CA PRO A 209 19.08 7.13 21.18
C PRO A 209 17.90 7.26 20.18
N TRP A 210 16.75 7.84 20.58
CA TRP A 210 15.52 7.76 19.78
C TRP A 210 15.60 8.49 18.44
N PRO A 211 16.16 9.71 18.35
CA PRO A 211 16.39 10.36 17.06
C PRO A 211 17.30 9.55 16.12
N GLU A 212 18.36 8.94 16.66
CA GLU A 212 19.33 8.13 15.92
C GLU A 212 18.67 6.86 15.39
N LEU A 213 17.91 6.15 16.21
CA LEU A 213 17.17 4.94 15.81
C LEU A 213 16.15 5.23 14.69
N ARG A 214 15.47 6.38 14.73
CA ARG A 214 14.57 6.81 13.65
C ARG A 214 15.32 7.09 12.36
N THR A 215 16.49 7.71 12.46
CA THR A 215 17.36 7.99 11.32
C THR A 215 17.87 6.68 10.71
N MET A 216 18.32 5.74 11.54
CA MET A 216 18.72 4.39 11.12
C MET A 216 17.57 3.68 10.40
N LEU A 217 16.34 3.72 10.93
CA LEU A 217 15.19 3.10 10.27
C LEU A 217 14.92 3.72 8.89
N LYS A 218 14.96 5.05 8.81
CA LYS A 218 14.79 5.78 7.55
C LYS A 218 15.87 5.43 6.53
N ASP A 219 17.11 5.30 6.96
CA ASP A 219 18.22 4.95 6.07
C ASP A 219 18.21 3.49 5.66
N LEU A 220 17.82 2.57 6.55
CA LEU A 220 17.60 1.17 6.20
C LEU A 220 16.53 1.00 5.13
N ILE A 221 15.40 1.72 5.24
CA ILE A 221 14.35 1.74 4.20
C ILE A 221 14.93 2.23 2.87
N ARG A 222 15.68 3.33 2.88
CA ARG A 222 16.31 3.89 1.66
C ARG A 222 17.34 2.95 1.05
N VAL A 223 18.17 2.31 1.87
CA VAL A 223 19.19 1.36 1.42
C VAL A 223 18.53 0.12 0.85
N ALA A 224 17.50 -0.41 1.50
CA ALA A 224 16.77 -1.57 1.01
C ALA A 224 16.03 -1.25 -0.30
N GLU A 225 15.41 -0.07 -0.44
CA GLU A 225 14.80 0.37 -1.69
C GLU A 225 15.83 0.58 -2.81
N LYS A 226 17.02 1.12 -2.49
CA LYS A 226 18.13 1.27 -3.46
C LYS A 226 18.80 -0.05 -3.85
N ARG A 227 18.83 -1.01 -2.92
CA ARG A 227 19.36 -2.37 -3.10
C ARG A 227 18.36 -3.32 -3.73
N ARG A 228 17.08 -2.93 -3.81
CA ARG A 228 16.21 -3.49 -4.84
C ARG A 228 16.98 -3.31 -6.13
N PRO A 229 17.25 -4.38 -6.89
CA PRO A 229 17.78 -4.17 -8.22
C PRO A 229 16.77 -3.24 -8.91
N LYS A 230 17.21 -2.00 -9.23
CA LYS A 230 16.80 -1.43 -10.52
C LYS A 230 16.98 -2.60 -11.48
N SER A 231 15.97 -2.96 -12.26
CA SER A 231 16.07 -4.06 -13.22
C SER A 231 17.20 -3.77 -14.22
N CYS A 232 18.43 -4.03 -13.78
CA CYS A 232 19.72 -3.66 -14.32
C CYS A 232 20.68 -4.65 -13.64
N ASN A 233 20.76 -5.84 -14.22
CA ASN A 233 21.83 -6.83 -14.06
C ASN A 233 21.93 -7.54 -12.69
N GLY A 234 21.11 -8.60 -12.53
CA GLY A 234 21.38 -9.75 -11.66
C GLY A 234 21.86 -10.96 -12.51
N PRO A 235 22.39 -12.03 -11.88
CA PRO A 235 23.18 -13.06 -12.55
C PRO A 235 22.36 -13.77 -13.63
N ALA A 236 23.04 -14.23 -14.67
CA ALA A 236 22.47 -14.86 -15.86
C ALA A 236 21.52 -16.02 -15.54
N TYR A 237 20.26 -15.71 -15.27
CA TYR A 237 19.11 -16.54 -15.59
C TYR A 237 18.33 -15.80 -16.67
N PRO A 238 17.89 -16.48 -17.74
CA PRO A 238 17.34 -15.82 -18.92
C PRO A 238 15.96 -15.27 -18.59
N ALA A 239 15.91 -14.08 -18.00
CA ALA A 239 14.80 -13.17 -18.19
C ALA A 239 14.76 -12.85 -19.68
N LYS A 240 14.06 -13.69 -20.43
CA LYS A 240 13.54 -13.33 -21.73
C LYS A 240 12.74 -12.05 -21.46
N ALA A 241 13.30 -10.88 -21.82
CA ALA A 241 12.53 -9.65 -21.91
C ALA A 241 11.23 -10.05 -22.60
N ALA A 242 10.08 -9.91 -21.92
CA ALA A 242 8.82 -10.50 -22.35
C ALA A 242 8.71 -10.26 -23.85
N GLY A 243 8.88 -11.34 -24.62
CA GLY A 243 9.10 -11.20 -26.03
C GLY A 243 7.85 -10.56 -26.61
N VAL A 244 7.96 -9.98 -27.80
CA VAL A 244 6.78 -9.57 -28.58
C VAL A 244 5.68 -10.64 -28.53
N ARG A 245 6.07 -11.93 -28.55
CA ARG A 245 5.17 -13.09 -28.43
C ARG A 245 4.48 -13.24 -27.06
N ASP A 246 5.19 -12.96 -25.97
CA ASP A 246 4.63 -13.08 -24.60
C ASP A 246 3.60 -11.97 -24.35
N ILE A 247 3.89 -10.76 -24.83
CA ILE A 247 2.97 -9.61 -24.75
C ILE A 247 1.72 -9.84 -25.62
N LEU A 248 1.88 -10.46 -26.81
CA LEU A 248 0.73 -10.85 -27.64
C LEU A 248 -0.14 -11.94 -27.01
N ASN A 249 0.47 -12.89 -26.30
CA ASN A 249 -0.29 -13.92 -25.57
C ASN A 249 -1.07 -13.30 -24.41
N LEU A 250 -0.45 -12.37 -23.68
CA LEU A 250 -1.12 -11.64 -22.61
C LEU A 250 -2.29 -10.79 -23.14
N ALA A 251 -2.08 -10.07 -24.26
CA ALA A 251 -3.14 -9.32 -24.93
C ALA A 251 -4.33 -10.21 -25.33
N GLN A 252 -4.06 -11.44 -25.80
CA GLN A 252 -5.13 -12.40 -26.13
C GLN A 252 -5.92 -12.81 -24.88
N GLN A 253 -5.25 -13.10 -23.77
CA GLN A 253 -5.93 -13.52 -22.54
C GLN A 253 -6.87 -12.42 -22.02
N TYR A 254 -6.42 -11.16 -22.07
CA TYR A 254 -7.27 -10.02 -21.71
C TYR A 254 -8.43 -9.80 -22.70
N GLN A 255 -8.21 -10.01 -24.00
CA GLN A 255 -9.27 -9.99 -25.00
C GLN A 255 -10.32 -11.07 -24.75
N ASP A 256 -9.90 -12.31 -24.45
CA ASP A 256 -10.79 -13.44 -24.19
C ASP A 256 -11.59 -13.20 -22.90
N ALA A 257 -10.97 -12.65 -21.87
CA ALA A 257 -11.65 -12.26 -20.63
C ALA A 257 -12.68 -11.14 -20.87
N ALA A 258 -12.35 -10.13 -21.69
CA ALA A 258 -13.27 -9.06 -22.06
C ALA A 258 -14.48 -9.57 -22.89
N SER A 259 -14.27 -10.57 -23.73
CA SER A 259 -15.35 -11.24 -24.49
C SER A 259 -16.26 -12.04 -23.57
N LYS A 260 -15.68 -12.86 -22.67
CA LYS A 260 -16.43 -13.67 -21.69
C LYS A 260 -17.30 -12.83 -20.75
N LEU A 261 -16.83 -11.66 -20.31
CA LEU A 261 -17.64 -10.73 -19.50
C LEU A 261 -18.84 -10.13 -20.26
N GLY A 262 -18.84 -10.23 -21.59
CA GLY A 262 -19.95 -9.82 -22.44
C GLY A 262 -21.01 -10.89 -22.68
N GLU A 263 -20.71 -12.14 -22.37
CA GLU A 263 -21.57 -13.29 -22.59
C GLU A 263 -22.45 -13.53 -21.35
N GLY A 264 -23.75 -13.80 -21.54
CA GLY A 264 -24.60 -14.34 -20.48
C GLY A 264 -25.20 -13.36 -19.45
N SER A 265 -25.15 -12.03 -19.65
CA SER A 265 -25.91 -11.12 -18.78
C SER A 265 -26.72 -10.09 -19.56
N SER A 266 -27.96 -9.85 -19.11
CA SER A 266 -28.89 -8.88 -19.70
C SER A 266 -28.51 -7.42 -19.39
N LYS A 267 -27.68 -7.19 -18.36
CA LYS A 267 -27.04 -5.90 -18.04
C LYS A 267 -25.64 -6.13 -17.41
N PRO A 268 -24.60 -6.45 -18.20
CA PRO A 268 -23.26 -6.66 -17.67
C PRO A 268 -22.71 -5.38 -17.04
N ASN A 269 -22.00 -5.49 -15.91
CA ASN A 269 -21.18 -4.39 -15.41
C ASN A 269 -20.13 -4.05 -16.48
N GLN A 270 -20.28 -2.89 -17.11
CA GLN A 270 -19.47 -2.51 -18.26
C GLN A 270 -18.07 -2.03 -17.86
N ALA A 271 -17.85 -1.61 -16.60
CA ALA A 271 -16.58 -1.04 -16.17
C ALA A 271 -15.42 -2.04 -16.23
N PRO A 272 -15.51 -3.26 -15.66
CA PRO A 272 -14.46 -4.27 -15.79
C PRO A 272 -14.18 -4.64 -17.24
N ARG A 273 -15.24 -4.84 -18.05
CA ARG A 273 -15.10 -5.18 -19.48
C ARG A 273 -14.39 -4.08 -20.27
N ARG A 274 -14.70 -2.80 -19.99
CA ARG A 274 -14.04 -1.66 -20.63
C ARG A 274 -12.56 -1.59 -20.26
N LEU A 275 -12.23 -1.78 -18.98
CA LEU A 275 -10.84 -1.77 -18.52
C LEU A 275 -10.00 -2.86 -19.21
N LEU A 276 -10.54 -4.08 -19.29
CA LEU A 276 -9.88 -5.18 -20.00
C LEU A 276 -9.68 -4.86 -21.49
N ALA A 277 -10.68 -4.26 -22.14
CA ALA A 277 -10.59 -3.86 -23.54
C ALA A 277 -9.54 -2.76 -23.77
N LEU A 278 -9.48 -1.73 -22.92
CA LEU A 278 -8.45 -0.68 -23.02
C LEU A 278 -7.05 -1.25 -22.80
N HIS A 279 -6.88 -2.09 -21.79
CA HIS A 279 -5.60 -2.74 -21.51
C HIS A 279 -5.16 -3.64 -22.67
N THR A 280 -6.10 -4.35 -23.29
CA THR A 280 -5.85 -5.15 -24.50
C THR A 280 -5.32 -4.30 -25.66
N MET A 281 -5.90 -3.12 -25.90
CA MET A 281 -5.43 -2.20 -26.95
C MET A 281 -3.99 -1.73 -26.69
N GLU A 282 -3.69 -1.38 -25.44
CA GLU A 282 -2.36 -0.95 -25.01
C GLU A 282 -1.33 -2.06 -25.26
N LEU A 283 -1.62 -3.29 -24.87
CA LEU A 283 -0.73 -4.44 -25.06
C LEU A 283 -0.47 -4.77 -26.54
N TYR A 284 -1.49 -4.71 -27.40
CA TYR A 284 -1.30 -4.93 -28.84
C TYR A 284 -0.42 -3.85 -29.48
N LEU A 285 -0.59 -2.58 -29.10
CA LEU A 285 0.25 -1.50 -29.60
C LEU A 285 1.68 -1.61 -29.06
N ASN A 286 1.84 -1.92 -27.77
CA ASN A 286 3.16 -2.14 -27.17
C ASN A 286 3.91 -3.29 -27.85
N ALA A 287 3.25 -4.42 -28.10
CA ALA A 287 3.85 -5.55 -28.82
C ALA A 287 4.30 -5.16 -30.23
N PHE A 288 3.50 -4.36 -30.95
CA PHE A 288 3.86 -3.89 -32.29
C PHE A 288 5.08 -2.94 -32.26
N LEU A 289 5.07 -1.96 -31.37
CA LEU A 289 6.15 -0.98 -31.24
C LEU A 289 7.48 -1.64 -30.83
N LEU A 290 7.43 -2.60 -29.89
CA LEU A 290 8.60 -3.38 -29.50
C LEU A 290 9.16 -4.19 -30.68
N ALA A 291 8.30 -4.79 -31.50
CA ALA A 291 8.75 -5.53 -32.68
C ALA A 291 9.38 -4.62 -33.76
N LYS A 292 9.06 -3.34 -33.74
CA LYS A 292 9.64 -2.31 -34.62
C LYS A 292 10.90 -1.68 -34.04
N GLY A 293 11.36 -2.12 -32.87
CA GLY A 293 12.60 -1.65 -32.24
C GLY A 293 12.43 -0.37 -31.42
N VAL A 294 11.20 0.03 -31.09
CA VAL A 294 10.98 1.15 -30.17
C VAL A 294 11.36 0.71 -28.76
N ASP A 295 12.17 1.53 -28.10
CA ASP A 295 12.67 1.23 -26.77
C ASP A 295 11.53 1.09 -25.72
N PRO A 296 11.56 0.08 -24.85
CA PRO A 296 10.54 -0.13 -23.82
C PRO A 296 10.33 1.05 -22.87
N THR A 297 11.37 1.85 -22.59
CA THR A 297 11.24 3.02 -21.70
C THR A 297 10.44 4.13 -22.36
N THR A 298 10.63 4.34 -23.67
CA THR A 298 9.83 5.26 -24.49
C THR A 298 8.36 4.83 -24.50
N ILE A 299 8.08 3.54 -24.68
CA ILE A 299 6.71 3.00 -24.67
C ILE A 299 6.03 3.19 -23.32
N ARG A 300 6.77 3.05 -22.21
CA ARG A 300 6.26 3.31 -20.85
C ARG A 300 5.99 4.80 -20.60
N GLY A 301 6.77 5.69 -21.20
CA GLY A 301 6.60 7.14 -21.10
C GLY A 301 5.24 7.64 -21.59
N PHE A 302 4.59 6.91 -22.50
CA PHE A 302 3.25 7.23 -23.01
C PHE A 302 2.10 6.92 -22.03
N ARG A 303 2.36 6.33 -20.85
CA ARG A 303 1.32 5.99 -19.84
C ARG A 303 0.09 5.31 -20.44
N HIS A 304 -1.13 5.85 -20.36
CA HIS A 304 -2.34 5.28 -20.99
C HIS A 304 -2.75 5.99 -22.29
N ASP A 305 -1.85 6.76 -22.91
CA ASP A 305 -2.10 7.44 -24.17
C ASP A 305 -2.08 6.44 -25.34
N LEU A 306 -3.27 6.05 -25.80
CA LEU A 306 -3.47 5.18 -26.96
C LEU A 306 -3.29 5.95 -28.27
N GLY A 307 -3.48 7.27 -28.28
CA GLY A 307 -3.36 8.14 -29.44
C GLY A 307 -1.91 8.23 -29.91
N GLU A 308 -1.00 8.55 -28.98
CA GLU A 308 0.43 8.63 -29.26
C GLU A 308 1.02 7.27 -29.64
N ARG A 309 0.61 6.19 -28.96
CA ARG A 309 1.00 4.82 -29.35
C ARG A 309 0.52 4.45 -30.74
N THR A 310 -0.70 4.85 -31.10
CA THR A 310 -1.28 4.57 -32.41
C THR A 310 -0.57 5.38 -33.50
N ARG A 311 -0.26 6.66 -33.24
CA ARG A 311 0.51 7.51 -34.15
C ARG A 311 1.86 6.88 -34.48
N LEU A 312 2.64 6.54 -33.47
CA LEU A 312 3.94 5.87 -33.65
C LEU A 312 3.82 4.51 -34.31
N ALA A 313 2.78 3.74 -34.00
CA ALA A 313 2.56 2.45 -34.64
C ALA A 313 2.22 2.63 -36.13
N SER A 314 1.43 3.64 -36.49
CA SER A 314 1.12 3.99 -37.88
C SER A 314 2.34 4.47 -38.64
N ASP A 315 3.18 5.31 -38.03
CA ASP A 315 4.46 5.76 -38.61
C ASP A 315 5.42 4.58 -38.86
N ALA A 316 5.39 3.58 -37.97
CA ALA A 316 6.14 2.33 -38.11
C ALA A 316 5.46 1.27 -39.02
N GLY A 317 4.37 1.65 -39.71
CA GLY A 317 3.72 0.86 -40.76
C GLY A 317 2.49 0.05 -40.34
N LEU A 318 1.89 0.30 -39.16
CA LEU A 318 0.63 -0.33 -38.77
C LEU A 318 -0.55 0.35 -39.49
N ILE A 319 -1.18 -0.39 -40.41
CA ILE A 319 -2.32 0.11 -41.19
C ILE A 319 -3.64 -0.26 -40.47
N LEU A 320 -4.28 0.73 -39.87
CA LEU A 320 -5.62 0.66 -39.28
C LEU A 320 -6.63 1.46 -40.11
N ARG A 321 -7.93 1.15 -39.99
CA ARG A 321 -9.00 1.98 -40.58
C ARG A 321 -8.97 3.38 -39.97
N LYS A 322 -9.18 4.41 -40.80
CA LYS A 322 -9.24 5.84 -40.36
C LYS A 322 -10.12 6.05 -39.13
N ARG A 323 -11.30 5.42 -39.12
CA ARG A 323 -12.24 5.49 -37.99
C ARG A 323 -11.66 4.95 -36.68
N SER A 324 -10.81 3.93 -36.73
CA SER A 324 -10.25 3.25 -35.56
C SER A 324 -9.07 4.03 -35.00
N VAL A 325 -8.27 4.67 -35.86
CA VAL A 325 -7.26 5.66 -35.45
C VAL A 325 -7.92 6.85 -34.74
N ALA A 326 -8.97 7.42 -35.34
CA ALA A 326 -9.71 8.53 -34.71
C ALA A 326 -10.35 8.14 -33.37
N HIS A 327 -10.82 6.89 -33.25
CA HIS A 327 -11.35 6.36 -32.00
C HIS A 327 -10.27 6.24 -30.91
N LEU A 328 -9.09 5.69 -31.23
CA LEU A 328 -7.97 5.57 -30.28
C LEU A 328 -7.48 6.95 -29.79
N ALA A 329 -7.46 7.95 -30.67
CA ALA A 329 -7.21 9.34 -30.29
C ALA A 329 -8.30 9.87 -29.33
N THR A 330 -9.57 9.61 -29.63
CA THR A 330 -10.71 10.03 -28.79
C THR A 330 -10.66 9.40 -27.38
N LEU A 331 -10.30 8.12 -27.27
CA LEU A 331 -10.15 7.42 -26.00
C LEU A 331 -9.08 8.07 -25.11
N SER A 332 -8.00 8.57 -25.74
CA SER A 332 -6.89 9.22 -25.05
C SER A 332 -7.23 10.65 -24.65
N SER A 333 -7.85 11.43 -25.56
CA SER A 333 -8.28 12.80 -25.26
C SER A 333 -9.36 12.87 -24.17
N ARG A 334 -10.24 11.85 -24.09
CA ARG A 334 -11.26 11.74 -23.04
C ARG A 334 -10.76 11.09 -21.75
N ASN A 335 -9.50 10.65 -21.74
CA ASN A 335 -8.86 9.93 -20.64
C ASN A 335 -9.74 8.78 -20.10
N GLU A 336 -10.32 7.99 -21.02
CA GLU A 336 -11.34 6.99 -20.65
C GLU A 336 -10.78 5.90 -19.72
N TYR A 337 -9.45 5.69 -19.73
CA TYR A 337 -8.76 4.78 -18.81
C TYR A 337 -8.89 5.24 -17.35
N ASP A 338 -8.60 6.51 -17.08
CA ASP A 338 -8.69 7.08 -15.72
C ASP A 338 -10.15 7.31 -15.30
N ALA A 339 -11.03 7.68 -16.25
CA ALA A 339 -12.45 7.88 -15.97
C ALA A 339 -13.14 6.60 -15.44
N ILE A 340 -12.75 5.42 -15.92
CA ILE A 340 -13.30 4.13 -15.45
C ILE A 340 -12.85 3.82 -14.01
N SER A 341 -11.65 4.24 -13.62
CA SER A 341 -11.06 3.96 -12.31
C SER A 341 -11.46 4.96 -11.23
N TYR A 342 -11.72 6.21 -11.59
CA TYR A 342 -11.89 7.30 -10.60
C TYR A 342 -13.22 8.05 -10.69
N ALA A 343 -14.00 7.91 -11.78
CA ALA A 343 -15.22 8.67 -12.02
C ALA A 343 -16.32 7.83 -12.71
N PRO A 344 -16.87 6.79 -12.04
CA PRO A 344 -17.88 5.90 -12.63
C PRO A 344 -19.19 6.64 -13.01
N GLU A 345 -19.44 7.81 -12.46
CA GLU A 345 -20.57 8.70 -12.81
C GLU A 345 -20.50 9.26 -14.24
N LEU A 346 -19.32 9.28 -14.88
CA LEU A 346 -19.14 9.75 -16.26
C LEU A 346 -19.32 8.65 -17.32
N MET A 347 -19.71 7.44 -16.92
CA MET A 347 -19.82 6.27 -17.82
C MET A 347 -20.77 6.46 -19.01
N SER A 348 -21.75 7.37 -18.91
CA SER A 348 -22.69 7.73 -20.00
C SER A 348 -22.04 8.54 -21.12
N THR A 349 -20.91 9.18 -20.86
CA THR A 349 -20.15 10.00 -21.81
C THR A 349 -19.04 9.21 -22.54
N LEU A 350 -18.77 7.98 -22.09
CA LEU A 350 -17.73 7.12 -22.63
C LEU A 350 -18.12 6.49 -23.97
N SER A 351 -17.11 6.06 -24.71
CA SER A 351 -17.29 5.38 -25.99
C SER A 351 -18.15 4.11 -25.86
N GLN A 352 -19.00 3.87 -26.85
CA GLN A 352 -19.91 2.72 -26.89
C GLN A 352 -19.12 1.40 -26.85
N MET A 353 -19.54 0.44 -26.03
CA MET A 353 -18.83 -0.84 -25.84
C MET A 353 -18.61 -1.60 -27.16
N ASN A 354 -19.60 -1.60 -28.06
CA ASN A 354 -19.48 -2.23 -29.37
C ASN A 354 -18.38 -1.60 -30.23
N ARG A 355 -18.18 -0.28 -30.10
CA ARG A 355 -17.11 0.45 -30.80
C ARG A 355 -15.74 0.09 -30.22
N LEU A 356 -15.66 -0.09 -28.90
CA LEU A 356 -14.46 -0.52 -28.17
C LEU A 356 -14.02 -1.92 -28.61
N MET A 357 -14.90 -2.91 -28.53
CA MET A 357 -14.60 -4.29 -28.94
C MET A 357 -14.26 -4.40 -30.42
N ALA A 358 -14.97 -3.67 -31.30
CA ALA A 358 -14.63 -3.65 -32.73
C ALA A 358 -13.21 -3.08 -33.01
N THR A 359 -12.72 -2.18 -32.14
CA THR A 359 -11.36 -1.63 -32.24
C THR A 359 -10.32 -2.63 -31.72
N VAL A 360 -10.62 -3.34 -30.63
CA VAL A 360 -9.79 -4.45 -30.13
C VAL A 360 -9.61 -5.52 -31.22
N ASP A 361 -10.70 -5.95 -31.86
CA ASP A 361 -10.66 -6.99 -32.89
C ASP A 361 -9.88 -6.56 -34.14
N GLU A 362 -9.94 -5.28 -34.49
CA GLU A 362 -9.14 -4.73 -35.56
C GLU A 362 -7.65 -4.71 -35.20
N LEU A 363 -7.28 -4.20 -34.02
CA LEU A 363 -5.91 -4.17 -33.54
C LEU A 363 -5.31 -5.58 -33.46
N SER A 364 -6.03 -6.53 -32.84
CA SER A 364 -5.61 -7.93 -32.73
C SER A 364 -5.27 -8.52 -34.11
N ARG A 365 -6.17 -8.39 -35.09
CA ARG A 365 -5.95 -8.91 -36.45
C ARG A 365 -4.80 -8.19 -37.17
N ARG A 366 -4.74 -6.86 -37.09
CA ARG A 366 -3.76 -6.05 -37.84
C ARG A 366 -2.36 -6.20 -37.30
N VAL A 367 -2.20 -6.19 -35.97
CA VAL A 367 -0.90 -6.39 -35.31
C VAL A 367 -0.40 -7.82 -35.57
N ARG A 368 -1.23 -8.85 -35.36
CA ARG A 368 -0.82 -10.24 -35.67
C ARG A 368 -0.43 -10.42 -37.13
N LYS A 369 -1.15 -9.79 -38.07
CA LYS A 369 -0.81 -9.83 -39.50
C LYS A 369 0.52 -9.13 -39.77
N ALA A 370 0.71 -7.91 -39.25
CA ALA A 370 1.90 -7.12 -39.49
C ALA A 370 3.16 -7.75 -38.89
N LEU A 371 3.03 -8.47 -37.76
CA LEU A 371 4.14 -9.18 -37.11
C LEU A 371 4.44 -10.56 -37.71
N ARG A 372 3.55 -11.10 -38.53
CA ARG A 372 3.80 -12.30 -39.35
C ARG A 372 4.55 -11.98 -40.65
N VAL A 373 4.48 -10.73 -41.12
CA VAL A 373 5.16 -10.25 -42.33
C VAL A 373 6.51 -9.65 -41.92
N ARG A 374 7.61 -10.37 -42.16
CA ARG A 374 8.96 -9.87 -41.88
C ARG A 374 9.31 -8.72 -42.86
N PRO A 375 9.91 -7.60 -42.43
CA PRO A 375 10.46 -6.61 -43.37
C PRO A 375 11.61 -7.22 -44.17
N GLN A 376 11.69 -6.99 -45.47
CA GLN A 376 12.87 -7.32 -46.26
C GLN A 376 14.09 -6.51 -45.78
N PRO A 377 15.28 -7.11 -45.65
CA PRO A 377 16.51 -6.35 -45.44
C PRO A 377 16.86 -5.53 -46.68
N PRO A 378 17.55 -4.38 -46.52
CA PRO A 378 17.93 -3.52 -47.65
C PRO A 378 18.87 -4.26 -48.63
N PRO A 379 18.85 -3.92 -49.94
CA PRO A 379 19.69 -4.57 -50.93
C PRO A 379 21.16 -4.36 -50.61
N ALA A 380 21.93 -5.46 -50.59
CA ALA A 380 23.35 -5.45 -50.32
C ALA A 380 24.10 -4.62 -51.37
N LEU A 381 24.93 -3.68 -50.90
CA LEU A 381 25.88 -2.96 -51.75
C LEU A 381 26.92 -3.95 -52.31
N PRO A 382 27.34 -3.79 -53.58
CA PRO A 382 28.33 -4.69 -54.19
C PRO A 382 29.70 -4.54 -53.52
N ALA A 383 30.33 -5.68 -53.25
CA ALA A 383 31.64 -5.77 -52.60
C ALA A 383 32.73 -5.11 -53.45
N ALA A 384 33.54 -4.26 -52.82
CA ALA A 384 34.76 -3.72 -53.41
C ALA A 384 35.85 -4.82 -53.52
N PRO A 385 36.68 -4.83 -54.57
CA PRO A 385 37.73 -5.82 -54.74
C PRO A 385 38.92 -5.54 -53.80
N TYR A 386 39.39 -6.60 -53.13
CA TYR A 386 40.58 -6.60 -52.28
C TYR A 386 41.84 -6.25 -53.09
N ALA A 387 42.51 -5.16 -52.72
CA ALA A 387 43.88 -4.87 -53.09
C ALA A 387 44.83 -5.54 -52.08
N GLY A 388 45.89 -6.15 -52.60
CA GLY A 388 46.72 -7.14 -51.91
C GLY A 388 47.68 -6.61 -50.85
N THR A 389 48.40 -7.56 -50.26
CA THR A 389 49.67 -7.37 -49.57
C THR A 389 50.59 -8.51 -50.00
N GLY A 390 51.69 -8.17 -50.68
CA GLY A 390 52.95 -8.91 -50.56
C GLY A 390 53.49 -8.68 -49.13
N ASP A 391 54.58 -9.25 -48.67
CA ASP A 391 55.73 -9.92 -49.26
C ASP A 391 56.42 -10.51 -48.02
N ASP A 392 56.89 -11.75 -48.03
CA ASP A 392 57.92 -12.15 -47.07
C ASP A 392 58.81 -13.23 -47.70
N ARG A 393 60.02 -12.81 -48.05
CA ARG A 393 61.15 -13.65 -48.46
C ARG A 393 61.83 -14.13 -47.20
N THR A 394 62.18 -15.41 -47.08
CA THR A 394 63.53 -16.01 -47.23
C THR A 394 63.48 -17.31 -46.41
N ALA A 395 64.23 -18.39 -46.61
CA ALA A 395 65.26 -18.87 -47.52
C ALA A 395 65.32 -20.41 -47.27
N ASP A 396 66.30 -21.07 -47.91
CA ASP A 396 66.68 -22.49 -47.83
C ASP A 396 65.84 -23.49 -48.64
N ASP A 397 66.39 -24.42 -49.42
CA ASP A 397 67.73 -24.72 -49.95
C ASP A 397 67.56 -25.96 -50.89
N ILE A 398 68.56 -26.23 -51.73
CA ILE A 398 68.91 -27.55 -52.34
C ILE A 398 68.35 -27.97 -53.73
N ALA A 399 69.35 -28.10 -54.63
CA ALA A 399 69.64 -29.15 -55.63
C ALA A 399 69.32 -28.96 -57.13
N GLU A 400 70.46 -28.98 -57.86
CA GLU A 400 70.78 -29.35 -59.25
C GLU A 400 70.31 -28.48 -60.43
#